data_AF-A0A951QSP7-F1
#
_entry.id   AF-A0A951QSP7-F1
#
_cell.length_a   1.000
_cell.length_b   1.000
_cell.length_c   1.000
_cell.angle_alpha   90.00
_cell.angle_beta   90.00
_cell.angle_gamma   90.00
#
_symmetry.space_group_name_H-M   'P 1'
#
loop_
_entity.id
_entity.type
_entity.pdbx_description
1 polymer ?
#
loop_
_entity_poly.entity_id
_entity_poly.type
_entity_poly.pdbx_seq_one_letter_code
_entity_poly.pdbx_strand_id
1 'polypeptide(L)'
;MAETGRIRVAKDKAELVKALTTIDGATGPFQTFADAIVFAAALGAKYKKRLPLGEISKKEPAPIRLEYFASMGNDLLIKLLAVNETEEIKILSFTEEEYAVKRNHIFEEYANGGLEILQNELRGSVDYSERILLFLSYERTKNEQQEEEFDLTKFLA
;
A
#
# COMPACT_ATOMS: atom_id res chain seq x y z
N MET A 1 -1.05 19.01 -16.23
CA MET A 1 -2.20 19.13 -15.30
C MET A 1 -2.28 17.81 -14.56
N ALA A 2 -1.99 17.79 -13.26
CA ALA A 2 -2.15 16.58 -12.46
C ALA A 2 -3.66 16.31 -12.34
N GLU A 3 -4.12 15.12 -12.74
CA GLU A 3 -5.54 14.75 -12.59
C GLU A 3 -5.83 14.61 -11.09
N THR A 4 -6.52 15.59 -10.51
CA THR A 4 -6.84 15.64 -9.06
C THR A 4 -7.89 14.62 -8.59
N GLY A 5 -8.35 13.74 -9.49
CA GLY A 5 -9.37 12.73 -9.24
C GLY A 5 -8.91 11.28 -9.35
N ARG A 6 -7.62 11.01 -9.57
CA ARG A 6 -7.12 9.64 -9.79
C ARG A 6 -5.84 9.33 -9.04
N ILE A 7 -5.74 8.09 -8.57
CA ILE A 7 -4.52 7.50 -8.05
C ILE A 7 -3.80 6.81 -9.21
N ARG A 8 -2.53 7.17 -9.39
CA ARG A 8 -1.67 6.66 -10.45
C ARG A 8 -0.89 5.44 -9.98
N VAL A 9 -0.55 4.58 -10.94
CA VAL A 9 0.28 3.39 -10.71
C VAL A 9 1.50 3.47 -11.64
N ALA A 10 2.68 3.15 -11.09
CA ALA A 10 3.91 3.11 -11.86
C ALA A 10 3.88 1.96 -12.89
N LYS A 11 4.32 2.24 -14.12
CA LYS A 11 4.26 1.34 -15.26
C LYS A 11 5.11 0.09 -15.07
N ASP A 12 6.23 0.19 -14.39
CA ASP A 12 7.13 -0.91 -14.03
C ASP A 12 6.54 -1.86 -12.97
N LYS A 13 5.50 -1.43 -12.25
CA LYS A 13 4.77 -2.25 -11.27
C LYS A 13 3.39 -2.71 -11.77
N ALA A 14 2.99 -2.32 -12.97
CA ALA A 14 1.67 -2.57 -13.53
C ALA A 14 1.35 -4.08 -13.63
N GLU A 15 2.27 -4.87 -14.17
CA GLU A 15 2.12 -6.33 -14.31
C GLU A 15 1.97 -7.02 -12.95
N LEU A 16 2.70 -6.56 -11.93
CA LEU A 16 2.57 -7.10 -10.58
C LEU A 16 1.16 -6.82 -10.01
N VAL A 17 0.68 -5.58 -10.16
CA VAL A 17 -0.68 -5.23 -9.70
C VAL A 17 -1.74 -6.04 -10.42
N LYS A 18 -1.54 -6.35 -11.71
CA LYS A 18 -2.43 -7.25 -12.45
C LYS A 18 -2.39 -8.68 -11.94
N ALA A 19 -1.21 -9.23 -11.68
CA ALA A 19 -1.07 -10.58 -11.16
C ALA A 19 -1.54 -10.72 -9.70
N LEU A 20 -1.62 -9.63 -8.95
CA LEU A 20 -2.15 -9.58 -7.58
C LEU A 20 -3.68 -9.57 -7.53
N THR A 21 -4.38 -9.32 -8.63
CA THR A 21 -5.84 -9.32 -8.64
C THR A 21 -6.43 -10.61 -9.19
N THR A 22 -7.70 -10.87 -8.88
CA THR A 22 -8.47 -11.98 -9.45
C THR A 22 -8.99 -11.71 -10.87
N ILE A 23 -8.55 -10.61 -11.49
CA ILE A 23 -9.01 -10.17 -12.81
C ILE A 23 -8.35 -11.05 -13.87
N ASP A 24 -9.04 -11.27 -14.98
CA ASP A 24 -8.56 -12.07 -16.12
C ASP A 24 -8.19 -13.54 -15.79
N GLY A 25 -8.82 -14.13 -14.77
CA GLY A 25 -8.60 -15.53 -14.39
C GLY A 25 -7.33 -15.78 -13.57
N ALA A 26 -6.67 -14.72 -13.10
CA ALA A 26 -5.60 -14.81 -12.13
C ALA A 26 -6.13 -15.22 -10.74
N THR A 27 -5.30 -15.89 -9.95
CA THR A 27 -5.61 -16.35 -8.57
C THR A 27 -5.06 -15.37 -7.52
N GLY A 28 -4.93 -14.09 -7.88
CA GLY A 28 -4.41 -13.06 -7.00
C GLY A 28 -5.29 -12.85 -5.76
N PRO A 29 -4.71 -12.43 -4.62
CA PRO A 29 -5.44 -12.32 -3.36
C PRO A 29 -6.45 -11.16 -3.30
N PHE A 30 -6.41 -10.22 -4.25
CA PHE A 30 -7.23 -9.01 -4.23
C PHE A 30 -8.33 -9.03 -5.29
N GLN A 31 -9.53 -8.56 -4.94
CA GLN A 31 -10.66 -8.52 -5.88
C GLN A 31 -10.51 -7.38 -6.89
N THR A 32 -9.95 -6.25 -6.48
CA THR A 32 -9.79 -5.07 -7.33
C THR A 32 -8.37 -4.52 -7.30
N PHE A 33 -8.01 -3.74 -8.33
CA PHE A 33 -6.74 -3.01 -8.33
C PHE A 33 -6.64 -2.03 -7.16
N ALA A 34 -7.76 -1.43 -6.75
CA ALA A 34 -7.78 -0.51 -5.61
C ALA A 34 -7.37 -1.23 -4.32
N ASP A 35 -7.88 -2.45 -4.08
CA ASP A 35 -7.54 -3.23 -2.89
C ASP A 35 -6.06 -3.59 -2.85
N ALA A 36 -5.50 -4.01 -3.99
CA ALA A 36 -4.07 -4.32 -4.11
C ALA A 36 -3.19 -3.08 -3.82
N ILE A 37 -3.59 -1.92 -4.34
CA ILE A 37 -2.86 -0.66 -4.13
C ILE A 37 -2.99 -0.16 -2.68
N VAL A 38 -4.17 -0.29 -2.06
CA VAL A 38 -4.41 0.06 -0.65
C VAL A 38 -3.55 -0.82 0.26
N PHE A 39 -3.52 -2.12 0.02
CA PHE A 39 -2.67 -3.04 0.75
C PHE A 39 -1.19 -2.69 0.59
N ALA A 40 -0.75 -2.43 -0.65
CA ALA A 40 0.62 -2.00 -0.91
C ALA A 40 0.96 -0.68 -0.19
N ALA A 41 0.05 0.30 -0.16
CA ALA A 41 0.27 1.56 0.55
C ALA A 41 0.43 1.35 2.05
N ALA A 42 -0.44 0.52 2.66
CA ALA A 42 -0.33 0.15 4.07
C ALA A 42 1.00 -0.57 4.36
N LEU A 43 1.42 -1.47 3.46
CA LEU A 43 2.69 -2.18 3.56
C LEU A 43 3.88 -1.21 3.47
N GLY A 44 3.87 -0.31 2.49
CA GLY A 44 4.88 0.73 2.33
C GLY A 44 4.98 1.60 3.58
N ALA A 45 3.85 2.00 4.17
CA ALA A 45 3.81 2.76 5.41
C ALA A 45 4.40 1.99 6.60
N LYS A 46 4.06 0.70 6.75
CA LYS A 46 4.62 -0.17 7.80
C LYS A 46 6.14 -0.22 7.76
N TYR A 47 6.73 -0.37 6.58
CA TYR A 47 8.19 -0.39 6.40
C TYR A 47 8.79 1.01 6.18
N LYS A 48 8.01 2.09 6.34
CA LYS A 48 8.42 3.48 6.12
C LYS A 48 9.11 3.70 4.77
N LYS A 49 8.62 3.02 3.73
CA LYS A 49 9.19 3.02 2.40
C LYS A 49 8.31 3.78 1.43
N ARG A 50 8.84 4.93 0.96
CA ARG A 50 8.25 5.75 -0.10
C ARG A 50 9.14 5.70 -1.32
N LEU A 51 8.55 5.51 -2.49
CA LEU A 51 9.28 5.51 -3.76
C LEU A 51 8.57 6.41 -4.77
N PRO A 52 9.25 7.42 -5.35
CA PRO A 52 8.63 8.29 -6.35
C PRO A 52 8.16 7.46 -7.55
N LEU A 53 7.05 7.88 -8.15
CA LEU A 53 6.52 7.21 -9.33
C LEU A 53 7.36 7.58 -10.55
N GLY A 54 7.76 6.57 -11.33
CA GLY A 54 8.39 6.75 -12.64
C GLY A 54 7.34 7.03 -13.72
N GLU A 55 7.45 6.33 -14.85
CA GLU A 55 6.43 6.39 -15.89
C GLU A 55 5.08 5.88 -15.36
N ILE A 56 3.99 6.59 -15.66
CA ILE A 56 2.64 6.19 -15.24
C ILE A 56 2.06 5.18 -16.22
N SER A 57 1.46 4.10 -15.70
CA SER A 57 0.72 3.14 -16.53
C SER A 57 -0.51 3.79 -17.15
N LYS A 58 -0.71 3.57 -18.45
CA LYS A 58 -1.88 4.08 -19.20
C LYS A 58 -2.87 2.99 -19.61
N LYS A 59 -2.53 1.71 -19.39
CA LYS A 59 -3.32 0.56 -19.86
C LYS A 59 -3.96 -0.16 -18.69
N GLU A 60 -3.23 -1.08 -18.08
CA GLU A 60 -3.73 -1.90 -16.98
C GLU A 60 -2.63 -2.09 -15.94
N PRO A 61 -2.84 -1.69 -14.68
CA PRO A 61 -3.95 -0.86 -14.22
C PRO A 61 -3.82 0.58 -14.77
N ALA A 62 -4.90 1.11 -15.35
CA ALA A 62 -5.02 2.55 -15.61
C ALA A 62 -5.15 3.32 -14.28
N PRO A 63 -4.93 4.64 -14.26
CA PRO A 63 -5.16 5.45 -13.06
C PRO A 63 -6.58 5.23 -12.51
N ILE A 64 -6.66 4.90 -11.22
CA ILE A 64 -7.89 4.49 -10.54
C ILE A 64 -8.58 5.73 -10.00
N ARG A 65 -9.89 5.87 -10.23
CA ARG A 65 -10.63 7.04 -9.75
C ARG A 65 -10.73 7.06 -8.22
N LEU A 66 -10.56 8.24 -7.61
CA LEU A 66 -10.61 8.42 -6.15
C LEU A 66 -11.95 7.99 -5.54
N GLU A 67 -13.06 8.14 -6.27
CA GLU A 67 -14.38 7.77 -5.79
C GLU A 67 -14.47 6.28 -5.42
N TYR A 68 -13.71 5.40 -6.08
CA TYR A 68 -13.66 3.98 -5.73
C TYR A 68 -13.05 3.75 -4.34
N PHE A 69 -12.03 4.52 -3.97
CA PHE A 69 -11.43 4.43 -2.65
C PHE A 69 -12.40 4.94 -1.58
N ALA A 70 -13.16 6.00 -1.87
CA ALA A 70 -14.19 6.51 -0.98
C ALA A 70 -15.34 5.52 -0.78
N SER A 71 -15.84 4.91 -1.86
CA SER A 71 -16.96 3.95 -1.79
C SER A 71 -16.62 2.69 -0.99
N MET A 72 -15.35 2.27 -1.01
CA MET A 72 -14.84 1.10 -0.29
C MET A 72 -14.35 1.43 1.13
N GLY A 73 -14.44 2.68 1.58
CA GLY A 73 -13.94 3.12 2.89
C GLY A 73 -12.42 3.28 2.99
N ASN A 74 -11.70 3.09 1.88
CA ASN A 74 -10.24 3.16 1.80
C ASN A 74 -9.70 4.60 1.80
N ASP A 75 -10.55 5.61 1.57
CA ASP A 75 -10.18 7.03 1.68
C ASP A 75 -9.64 7.41 3.08
N LEU A 76 -10.10 6.71 4.13
CA LEU A 76 -9.57 6.90 5.47
C LEU A 76 -8.07 6.60 5.54
N LEU A 77 -7.60 5.53 4.89
CA LEU A 77 -6.17 5.20 4.85
C LEU A 77 -5.37 6.30 4.15
N ILE A 78 -5.85 6.81 3.01
CA ILE A 78 -5.20 7.89 2.26
C ILE A 78 -4.98 9.11 3.18
N LYS A 79 -6.03 9.50 3.92
CA LYS A 79 -5.99 10.61 4.87
C LYS A 79 -5.03 10.36 6.04
N LEU A 80 -5.11 9.17 6.65
CA LEU A 80 -4.25 8.80 7.78
C LEU A 80 -2.78 8.79 7.40
N LEU A 81 -2.44 8.20 6.26
CA LEU A 81 -1.06 8.19 5.76
C LEU A 81 -0.54 9.59 5.51
N ALA A 82 -1.36 10.47 4.95
CA ALA A 82 -0.96 11.84 4.72
C ALA A 82 -0.74 12.62 6.02
N VAL A 83 -1.63 12.49 7.02
CA VAL A 83 -1.46 13.12 8.34
C VAL A 83 -0.22 12.60 9.04
N ASN A 84 0.00 11.28 9.00
CA ASN A 84 1.16 10.66 9.62
C ASN A 84 2.48 11.10 8.95
N GLU A 85 2.45 11.35 7.63
CA GLU A 85 3.65 11.79 6.91
C GLU A 85 3.94 13.28 7.08
N THR A 86 2.91 14.13 7.07
CA THR A 86 3.11 15.59 7.13
C THR A 86 3.10 16.12 8.55
N GLU A 87 2.59 15.37 9.52
CA GLU A 87 2.35 15.82 10.90
C GLU A 87 1.45 17.09 10.98
N GLU A 88 0.68 17.34 9.92
CA GLU A 88 -0.10 18.56 9.74
C GLU A 88 -1.58 18.23 9.49
N ILE A 89 -2.46 18.66 10.39
CA ILE A 89 -3.92 18.41 10.26
C ILE A 89 -4.51 19.11 9.01
N LYS A 90 -3.91 20.21 8.56
CA LYS A 90 -4.34 20.96 7.37
C LYS A 90 -4.35 20.11 6.09
N ILE A 91 -3.57 19.03 6.03
CA ILE A 91 -3.56 18.10 4.91
C ILE A 91 -4.92 17.44 4.64
N LEU A 92 -5.82 17.44 5.64
CA LEU A 92 -7.20 16.96 5.55
C LEU A 92 -8.18 17.99 4.98
N SER A 93 -7.72 19.21 4.67
CA SER A 93 -8.57 20.26 4.09
C SER A 93 -9.27 19.78 2.82
N PHE A 94 -10.56 20.07 2.73
CA PHE A 94 -11.41 19.78 1.57
C PHE A 94 -11.51 20.97 0.62
N THR A 95 -11.13 22.17 1.07
CA THR A 95 -11.27 23.42 0.30
C THR A 95 -10.04 23.72 -0.54
N GLU A 96 -8.89 23.16 -0.17
CA GLU A 96 -7.60 23.45 -0.81
C GLU A 96 -7.15 22.26 -1.66
N GLU A 97 -7.22 22.43 -2.97
CA GLU A 97 -6.88 21.40 -3.96
C GLU A 97 -5.42 20.95 -3.85
N GLU A 98 -4.50 21.83 -3.45
CA GLU A 98 -3.09 21.51 -3.24
C GLU A 98 -2.89 20.39 -2.20
N TYR A 99 -3.64 20.43 -1.09
CA TYR A 99 -3.56 19.38 -0.07
C TYR A 99 -4.13 18.06 -0.59
N ALA A 100 -5.18 18.10 -1.43
CA ALA A 100 -5.69 16.90 -2.08
C ALA A 100 -4.64 16.24 -2.99
N VAL A 101 -3.94 17.04 -3.80
CA VAL A 101 -2.81 16.55 -4.63
C VAL A 101 -1.72 15.95 -3.75
N LYS A 102 -1.32 16.66 -2.68
CA LYS A 102 -0.27 16.21 -1.77
C LYS A 102 -0.61 14.90 -1.06
N ARG A 103 -1.86 14.73 -0.60
CA ARG A 103 -2.34 13.46 -0.03
C ARG A 103 -2.22 12.31 -1.01
N ASN A 104 -2.72 12.51 -2.23
CA ASN A 104 -2.71 11.49 -3.27
C ASN A 104 -1.28 11.10 -3.62
N HIS A 105 -0.37 12.07 -3.72
CA HIS A 105 1.04 11.82 -4.00
C HIS A 105 1.71 11.00 -2.89
N ILE A 106 1.49 11.35 -1.62
CA ILE A 106 2.03 10.58 -0.49
C ILE A 106 1.53 9.13 -0.54
N PHE A 107 0.24 8.94 -0.78
CA PHE A 107 -0.36 7.62 -0.91
C PHE A 107 0.23 6.83 -2.08
N GLU A 108 0.37 7.45 -3.26
CA GLU A 108 0.96 6.83 -4.44
C GLU A 108 2.41 6.37 -4.17
N GLU A 109 3.22 7.18 -3.50
CA GLU A 109 4.61 6.83 -3.20
C GLU A 109 4.73 5.70 -2.18
N TYR A 110 3.85 5.68 -1.19
CA TYR A 110 3.76 4.57 -0.25
C TYR A 110 3.30 3.29 -0.96
N ALA A 111 2.30 3.38 -1.83
CA ALA A 111 1.86 2.25 -2.64
C ALA A 111 3.01 1.71 -3.50
N ASN A 112 3.75 2.59 -4.17
CA ASN A 112 4.88 2.20 -5.02
C ASN A 112 6.01 1.55 -4.20
N GLY A 113 6.31 2.09 -3.02
CA GLY A 113 7.27 1.49 -2.08
C GLY A 113 6.84 0.10 -1.60
N GLY A 114 5.55 -0.08 -1.28
CA GLY A 114 4.99 -1.38 -0.91
C GLY A 114 4.95 -2.39 -2.05
N LEU A 115 4.66 -1.95 -3.28
CA LEU A 115 4.73 -2.80 -4.47
C LEU A 115 6.15 -3.29 -4.73
N GLU A 116 7.18 -2.48 -4.45
CA GLU A 116 8.56 -2.93 -4.52
C GLU A 116 8.89 -4.00 -3.47
N ILE A 117 8.36 -3.86 -2.25
CA ILE A 117 8.51 -4.89 -1.21
C ILE A 117 7.83 -6.18 -1.66
N LEU A 118 6.58 -6.10 -2.11
CA LEU A 118 5.84 -7.25 -2.62
C LEU A 118 6.55 -7.92 -3.80
N GLN A 119 7.10 -7.14 -4.73
CA GLN A 119 7.83 -7.69 -5.87
C GLN A 119 9.02 -8.54 -5.43
N ASN A 120 9.73 -8.12 -4.38
CA ASN A 120 10.86 -8.86 -3.83
C ASN A 120 10.39 -10.11 -3.07
N GLU A 121 9.34 -9.99 -2.25
CA GLU A 121 8.81 -11.09 -1.44
C GLU A 121 8.13 -12.19 -2.27
N LEU A 122 7.49 -11.81 -3.38
CA LEU A 122 6.77 -12.71 -4.28
C LEU A 122 7.67 -13.31 -5.36
N ARG A 123 8.95 -12.91 -5.42
CA ARG A 123 9.87 -13.35 -6.47
C ARG A 123 10.01 -14.86 -6.48
N GLY A 124 9.66 -15.47 -7.61
CA GLY A 124 9.71 -16.93 -7.79
C GLY A 124 8.53 -17.69 -7.18
N SER A 125 7.55 -17.00 -6.59
CA SER A 125 6.30 -17.63 -6.16
C SER A 125 5.37 -17.86 -7.35
N VAL A 126 4.66 -18.99 -7.32
CA VAL A 126 3.60 -19.31 -8.29
C VAL A 126 2.22 -18.93 -7.73
N ASP A 127 2.05 -19.04 -6.41
CA ASP A 127 0.84 -18.62 -5.70
C ASP A 127 1.15 -17.40 -4.82
N TYR A 128 0.57 -16.25 -5.17
CA TYR A 128 0.77 -15.02 -4.42
C TYR A 128 -0.09 -14.96 -3.16
N SER A 129 -1.22 -15.64 -3.13
CA SER A 129 -2.11 -15.69 -1.97
C SER A 129 -1.43 -16.46 -0.83
N GLU A 130 -0.88 -17.64 -1.11
CA GLU A 130 -0.12 -18.42 -0.13
C GLU A 130 1.12 -17.66 0.36
N ARG A 131 1.85 -17.02 -0.56
CA ARG A 131 3.07 -16.30 -0.20
C ARG A 131 2.79 -15.07 0.66
N ILE A 132 1.74 -14.29 0.37
CA ILE A 132 1.32 -13.18 1.22
C ILE A 132 0.83 -13.70 2.58
N LEU A 133 0.08 -14.80 2.62
CA LEU A 133 -0.35 -15.40 3.88
C LEU A 133 0.83 -15.83 4.76
N LEU A 134 1.85 -16.46 4.17
CA LEU A 134 3.08 -16.85 4.86
C LEU A 134 3.84 -15.62 5.38
N PHE A 135 3.97 -14.59 4.54
CA PHE A 135 4.60 -13.32 4.90
C PHE A 135 3.90 -12.66 6.09
N LEU A 136 2.56 -12.58 6.08
CA LEU A 136 1.78 -12.03 7.20
C LEU A 136 1.89 -12.89 8.46
N SER A 137 1.94 -14.22 8.31
CA SER A 137 2.10 -15.16 9.44
C SER A 137 3.44 -14.96 10.13
N TYR A 138 4.51 -14.82 9.36
CA TYR A 138 5.85 -14.56 9.90
C TYR A 138 5.91 -13.22 10.66
N GLU A 139 5.31 -12.17 10.10
CA GLU A 139 5.24 -10.86 10.74
C GLU A 139 4.46 -10.89 12.05
N ARG A 140 3.41 -11.71 12.15
CA ARG A 140 2.69 -11.93 13.41
C ARG A 140 3.57 -12.60 14.46
N THR A 141 4.22 -13.72 14.14
CA THR A 141 5.05 -14.46 15.11
C THR A 141 6.27 -13.67 15.58
N LYS A 142 6.86 -12.84 14.70
CA LYS A 142 8.00 -11.99 15.07
C LYS A 142 7.64 -10.98 16.16
N ASN A 143 6.46 -10.38 16.10
CA ASN A 143 5.99 -9.45 17.13
C ASN A 143 5.72 -10.17 18.46
N GLU A 144 5.15 -11.38 18.41
CA GLU A 144 4.92 -12.22 19.61
C GLU A 144 6.27 -12.56 20.30
N GLN A 145 7.32 -12.87 19.54
CA GLN A 145 8.66 -13.16 20.10
C GLN A 145 9.39 -11.94 20.67
N GLN A 146 9.17 -10.73 20.13
CA GLN A 146 9.71 -9.50 20.71
C GLN A 146 9.04 -9.12 22.03
N GLU A 147 7.75 -9.42 22.20
CA GLU A 147 7.05 -9.24 23.48
C GLU A 147 7.45 -10.30 24.53
N GLU A 148 7.85 -11.49 24.08
CA GLU A 148 8.35 -12.59 24.92
C GLU A 148 9.88 -12.56 25.14
N GLU A 149 10.60 -11.54 24.66
CA GLU A 149 12.04 -11.43 24.87
C GLU A 149 12.32 -11.38 26.39
N PHE A 150 12.97 -12.43 26.87
CA PHE A 150 13.02 -12.90 28.25
C PHE A 150 13.31 -11.76 29.27
N ASP A 151 12.28 -11.35 30.01
CA ASP A 151 12.41 -10.34 31.07
C ASP A 151 13.23 -10.90 32.25
N LEU A 152 14.54 -10.66 32.22
CA LEU A 152 15.50 -11.09 33.25
C LEU A 152 15.22 -10.47 34.62
N THR A 153 14.46 -9.37 34.70
CA THR A 153 14.03 -8.77 35.97
C THR A 153 13.10 -9.70 36.76
N LYS A 154 12.43 -10.65 36.09
CA LYS A 154 11.61 -11.70 36.74
C LYS A 154 12.43 -12.77 37.48
N PHE A 155 13.75 -12.80 37.28
CA PHE A 155 14.66 -13.79 37.88
C PHE A 155 15.61 -13.20 38.92
N LEU A 156 15.48 -11.91 39.26
CA LEU A 156 16.32 -11.21 40.24
C LEU A 156 15.71 -11.14 41.65
N ALA A 157 14.86 -12.11 42.02
CA ALA A 157 14.31 -12.23 43.38
C ALA A 157 15.20 -13.08 44.29
#